data_AF-A0A4R0S1K1-F1
#
_entry.id   AF-A0A4R0S1K1-F1
#
_cell.length_a   1.000
_cell.length_b   1.000
_cell.length_c   1.000
_cell.angle_alpha   90.00
_cell.angle_beta   90.00
_cell.angle_gamma   90.00
#
_symmetry.space_group_name_H-M   'P 1'
#
loop_
_entity.id
_entity.type
_entity.pdbx_description
1 polymer ?
#
loop_
_entity_poly.entity_id
_entity_poly.type
_entity_poly.pdbx_seq_one_letter_code
_entity_poly.pdbx_strand_id
1 'polypeptide(L)'
;MPAAGTKRKSGAGAGTSKKARTDANAHASAIALVNTILANPDAVTLPEDDDAIVKNYIELAQYVRALETQLAAGGDASGAKTKSSDEIATAVEKIRKAAVSGIKKQMSWKPSCTTGTAKWTYDGVCADPVVFAALMGLDAPPKWKQKKFSVDEFTNLFGEVEGSVRYDKLYITSKDVNVRYSDGEFKLSGTYGKYQPSRTDY
;
A
#
# COMPACT_ATOMS: atom_id res chain seq x y z
N MET A 1 -43.58 43.75 -34.68
CA MET A 1 -42.46 43.07 -35.37
C MET A 1 -41.32 42.89 -34.34
N PRO A 2 -40.66 41.73 -34.33
CA PRO A 2 -40.52 40.71 -33.25
C PRO A 2 -39.40 41.04 -32.22
N ALA A 3 -39.10 40.32 -31.12
CA ALA A 3 -39.11 38.89 -30.80
C ALA A 3 -39.13 38.70 -29.26
N ALA A 4 -40.07 37.95 -28.68
CA ALA A 4 -39.99 36.52 -28.37
C ALA A 4 -38.83 36.12 -27.44
N GLY A 5 -39.15 35.97 -26.15
CA GLY A 5 -38.26 35.37 -25.16
C GLY A 5 -37.99 33.89 -25.47
N THR A 6 -36.73 33.49 -25.36
CA THR A 6 -36.32 32.09 -25.45
C THR A 6 -35.61 31.68 -24.16
N LYS A 7 -36.35 30.95 -23.33
CA LYS A 7 -35.86 30.29 -22.11
C LYS A 7 -35.03 29.07 -22.55
N ARG A 8 -33.70 29.15 -22.48
CA ARG A 8 -32.82 28.00 -22.77
C ARG A 8 -32.89 27.00 -21.61
N LYS A 9 -33.33 25.78 -21.92
CA LYS A 9 -33.36 24.60 -21.05
C LYS A 9 -32.02 23.86 -21.17
N SER A 10 -31.15 24.00 -20.19
CA SER A 10 -29.94 23.14 -20.06
C SER A 10 -30.33 21.86 -19.34
N GLY A 11 -30.73 20.85 -20.12
CA GLY A 11 -30.86 19.47 -19.66
C GLY A 11 -29.55 18.74 -19.85
N ALA A 12 -28.89 18.42 -18.74
CA ALA A 12 -27.81 17.45 -18.68
C ALA A 12 -28.33 16.06 -19.09
N GLY A 13 -27.59 15.37 -19.94
CA GLY A 13 -27.88 14.01 -20.37
C GLY A 13 -26.61 13.38 -20.92
N ALA A 14 -25.84 12.81 -20.00
CA ALA A 14 -24.55 12.18 -20.23
C ALA A 14 -24.63 11.10 -21.33
N GLY A 15 -23.60 11.11 -22.19
CA GLY A 15 -23.33 10.02 -23.11
C GLY A 15 -23.12 8.72 -22.33
N THR A 16 -23.82 7.68 -22.73
CA THR A 16 -23.49 6.30 -22.33
C THR A 16 -23.00 5.57 -23.58
N SER A 17 -21.71 5.74 -23.84
CA SER A 17 -20.94 4.79 -24.62
C SER A 17 -21.11 3.43 -23.94
N LYS A 18 -21.90 2.54 -24.54
CA LYS A 18 -21.93 1.12 -24.16
C LYS A 18 -20.51 0.60 -24.33
N LYS A 19 -19.78 0.49 -23.22
CA LYS A 19 -18.52 -0.24 -23.13
C LYS A 19 -18.81 -1.65 -23.65
N ALA A 20 -18.11 -2.02 -24.72
CA ALA A 20 -18.09 -3.37 -25.23
C ALA A 20 -17.84 -4.32 -24.05
N ARG A 21 -18.70 -5.34 -23.91
CA ARG A 21 -18.38 -6.53 -23.13
C ARG A 21 -17.08 -7.08 -23.72
N THR A 22 -15.98 -6.91 -23.01
CA THR A 22 -14.79 -7.74 -23.21
C THR A 22 -15.24 -9.19 -23.11
N ASP A 23 -14.84 -9.96 -24.11
CA ASP A 23 -15.18 -11.37 -24.30
C ASP A 23 -15.10 -12.13 -22.99
N ALA A 24 -16.18 -12.83 -22.67
CA ALA A 24 -16.23 -13.73 -21.53
C ALA A 24 -15.22 -14.86 -21.76
N ASN A 25 -14.09 -14.79 -21.04
CA ASN A 25 -13.08 -15.83 -20.84
C ASN A 25 -12.86 -16.80 -22.03
N ALA A 26 -12.05 -16.38 -23.00
CA ALA A 26 -11.63 -17.23 -24.12
C ALA A 26 -10.93 -18.55 -23.71
N HIS A 27 -10.56 -18.71 -22.42
CA HIS A 27 -9.89 -19.89 -21.87
C HIS A 27 -10.61 -20.50 -20.64
N ALA A 28 -11.94 -20.37 -20.54
CA ALA A 28 -12.71 -20.85 -19.39
C ALA A 28 -12.53 -22.36 -19.11
N SER A 29 -12.37 -23.19 -20.15
CA SER A 29 -12.13 -24.63 -20.03
C SER A 29 -10.78 -24.94 -19.36
N ALA A 30 -9.71 -24.29 -19.83
CA ALA A 30 -8.37 -24.43 -19.28
C ALA A 30 -8.31 -23.97 -17.81
N ILE A 31 -9.00 -22.87 -17.47
CA ILE A 31 -9.06 -22.36 -16.09
C ILE A 31 -9.78 -23.37 -15.16
N ALA A 32 -10.90 -23.93 -15.60
CA ALA A 32 -11.63 -24.94 -14.83
C ALA A 32 -10.80 -26.22 -14.61
N LEU A 33 -10.04 -26.64 -15.64
CA LEU A 33 -9.15 -27.78 -15.57
C LEU A 33 -8.01 -27.54 -14.58
N VAL A 34 -7.32 -26.40 -14.66
CA VAL A 34 -6.26 -26.03 -13.71
C VAL A 34 -6.78 -25.98 -12.27
N ASN A 35 -7.94 -25.36 -12.03
CA ASN A 35 -8.54 -25.30 -10.70
C ASN A 35 -8.91 -26.68 -10.15
N THR A 36 -9.35 -27.60 -11.02
CA THR A 36 -9.68 -28.97 -10.64
C THR A 36 -8.42 -29.77 -10.28
N ILE A 37 -7.35 -29.64 -11.06
CA ILE A 37 -6.03 -30.25 -10.77
C ILE A 37 -5.46 -29.72 -9.46
N LEU A 38 -5.51 -28.40 -9.24
CA LEU A 38 -4.99 -27.78 -8.01
C LEU A 38 -5.82 -28.14 -6.77
N ALA A 39 -7.13 -28.32 -6.91
CA ALA A 39 -7.99 -28.71 -5.81
C ALA A 39 -7.82 -30.17 -5.40
N ASN A 40 -7.49 -31.07 -6.33
CA ASN A 40 -7.29 -32.50 -6.05
C ASN A 40 -6.24 -33.11 -7.00
N PRO A 41 -4.95 -33.05 -6.65
CA PRO A 41 -3.87 -33.54 -7.52
C PRO A 41 -3.91 -35.07 -7.72
N ASP A 42 -4.41 -35.81 -6.72
CA ASP A 42 -4.42 -37.29 -6.74
C ASP A 42 -5.68 -37.89 -7.39
N ALA A 43 -6.68 -37.06 -7.73
CA ALA A 43 -7.93 -37.50 -8.36
C ALA A 43 -7.94 -37.27 -9.89
N VAL A 44 -6.80 -36.90 -10.48
CA VAL A 44 -6.70 -36.60 -11.91
C VAL A 44 -6.67 -37.91 -12.71
N THR A 45 -7.84 -38.32 -13.19
CA THR A 45 -7.94 -39.37 -14.21
C THR A 45 -7.63 -38.76 -15.57
N LEU A 46 -6.54 -39.18 -16.19
CA LEU A 46 -6.29 -38.86 -17.60
C LEU A 46 -7.40 -39.52 -18.45
N PRO A 47 -8.01 -38.80 -19.40
CA PRO A 47 -8.89 -39.43 -20.39
C PRO A 47 -8.12 -40.56 -21.10
N GLU A 48 -8.74 -41.73 -21.30
CA GLU A 48 -8.12 -42.84 -22.04
C GLU A 48 -8.02 -42.57 -23.57
N ASP A 49 -8.60 -41.46 -24.02
CA ASP A 49 -8.61 -41.04 -25.41
C ASP A 49 -7.47 -40.04 -25.67
N ASP A 50 -6.48 -40.49 -26.45
CA ASP A 50 -5.28 -39.73 -26.81
C ASP A 50 -5.63 -38.38 -27.45
N ASP A 51 -6.72 -38.31 -28.23
CA ASP A 51 -7.16 -37.08 -28.89
C ASP A 51 -7.72 -36.05 -27.90
N ALA A 52 -8.38 -36.52 -26.84
CA ALA A 52 -8.87 -35.67 -25.76
C ALA A 52 -7.72 -35.14 -24.88
N ILE A 53 -6.68 -35.96 -24.67
CA ILE A 53 -5.46 -35.53 -23.98
C ILE A 53 -4.77 -34.42 -24.77
N VAL A 54 -4.52 -34.64 -26.07
CA VAL A 54 -3.83 -33.67 -26.94
C VAL A 54 -4.60 -32.34 -26.97
N LYS A 55 -5.93 -32.39 -27.06
CA LYS A 55 -6.77 -31.19 -27.03
C LYS A 55 -6.64 -30.40 -25.73
N ASN A 56 -6.65 -31.08 -24.57
CA ASN A 56 -6.48 -30.43 -23.27
C ASN A 56 -5.11 -29.76 -23.13
N TYR A 57 -4.04 -30.41 -23.61
CA TYR A 57 -2.69 -29.82 -23.61
C TYR A 57 -2.57 -28.61 -24.53
N ILE A 58 -3.21 -28.65 -25.72
CA ILE A 58 -3.22 -27.51 -26.65
C ILE A 58 -3.97 -26.33 -26.02
N GLU A 59 -5.11 -26.56 -25.39
CA GLU A 59 -5.87 -25.51 -24.71
C GLU A 59 -5.09 -24.90 -23.53
N LEU A 60 -4.36 -25.72 -22.77
CA LEU A 60 -3.46 -25.25 -21.70
C LEU A 60 -2.29 -24.44 -22.27
N ALA A 61 -1.63 -24.91 -23.33
CA ALA A 61 -0.51 -24.20 -23.95
C ALA A 61 -0.95 -22.85 -24.54
N GLN A 62 -2.14 -22.79 -25.13
CA GLN A 62 -2.74 -21.55 -25.62
C GLN A 62 -3.07 -20.59 -24.47
N TYR A 63 -3.59 -21.09 -23.35
CA TYR A 63 -3.86 -20.29 -22.16
C TYR A 63 -2.57 -19.73 -21.56
N VAL A 64 -1.52 -20.55 -21.42
CA VAL A 64 -0.20 -20.11 -20.93
C VAL A 64 0.39 -19.05 -21.85
N ARG A 65 0.36 -19.26 -23.17
CA ARG A 65 0.86 -18.27 -24.13
C ARG A 65 0.05 -16.96 -24.09
N ALA A 66 -1.26 -17.05 -23.92
CA ALA A 66 -2.12 -15.88 -23.75
C ALA A 66 -1.76 -15.12 -22.47
N LEU A 67 -1.55 -15.81 -21.34
CA LEU A 67 -1.07 -15.22 -20.10
C LEU A 67 0.31 -14.57 -20.28
N GLU A 68 1.28 -15.26 -20.87
CA GLU A 68 2.62 -14.72 -21.14
C GLU A 68 2.57 -13.47 -22.01
N THR A 69 1.74 -13.47 -23.05
CA THR A 69 1.55 -12.31 -23.93
C THR A 69 0.86 -11.17 -23.17
N GLN A 70 -0.09 -11.48 -22.29
CA GLN A 70 -0.78 -10.52 -21.45
C GLN A 70 0.18 -9.90 -20.42
N LEU A 71 1.02 -10.70 -19.78
CA LEU A 71 2.11 -10.26 -18.90
C LEU A 71 3.13 -9.39 -19.66
N ALA A 72 3.54 -9.79 -20.86
CA ALA A 72 4.47 -9.03 -21.69
C ALA A 72 3.88 -7.70 -22.23
N ALA A 73 2.55 -7.65 -22.45
CA ALA A 73 1.82 -6.47 -22.89
C ALA A 73 1.37 -5.54 -21.74
N GLY A 74 1.81 -5.79 -20.50
CA GLY A 74 1.45 -4.99 -19.33
C GLY A 74 0.03 -5.21 -18.81
N GLY A 75 -0.63 -6.28 -19.24
CA GLY A 75 -1.92 -6.75 -18.75
C GLY A 75 -1.74 -7.63 -17.51
N ASP A 76 -1.85 -7.00 -16.35
CA ASP A 76 -1.98 -7.69 -15.06
C ASP A 76 -3.38 -8.33 -14.97
N ALA A 77 -3.47 -9.62 -15.32
CA ALA A 77 -4.72 -10.40 -15.30
C ALA A 77 -4.80 -11.37 -14.12
N SER A 78 -4.26 -10.94 -12.98
CA SER A 78 -4.62 -11.47 -11.68
C SER A 78 -4.80 -10.29 -10.74
N GLY A 79 -5.88 -10.29 -9.97
CA GLY A 79 -6.27 -9.22 -9.05
C GLY A 79 -5.35 -9.05 -7.83
N ALA A 80 -4.04 -9.15 -7.99
CA ALA A 80 -3.06 -8.63 -7.06
C ALA A 80 -2.41 -7.44 -7.76
N LYS A 81 -2.79 -6.22 -7.36
CA LYS A 81 -2.02 -5.00 -7.64
C LYS A 81 -0.62 -5.19 -7.07
N THR A 82 0.23 -5.88 -7.80
CA THR A 82 1.65 -5.92 -7.54
C THR A 82 2.17 -4.67 -8.21
N LYS A 83 1.93 -3.52 -7.55
CA LYS A 83 2.63 -2.29 -7.89
C LYS A 83 4.09 -2.68 -8.04
N SER A 84 4.70 -2.30 -9.16
CA SER A 84 6.12 -2.53 -9.40
C SER A 84 6.89 -2.23 -8.11
N SER A 85 7.83 -3.11 -7.72
CA SER A 85 8.63 -2.91 -6.51
C SER A 85 9.23 -1.50 -6.43
N ASP A 86 9.46 -0.87 -7.58
CA ASP A 86 9.96 0.49 -7.72
C ASP A 86 8.87 1.55 -7.41
N GLU A 87 7.62 1.32 -7.79
CA GLU A 87 6.49 2.16 -7.37
C GLU A 87 6.21 2.05 -5.86
N ILE A 88 6.41 0.86 -5.29
CA ILE A 88 6.30 0.64 -3.85
C ILE A 88 7.42 1.41 -3.14
N ALA A 89 8.67 1.29 -3.57
CA ALA A 89 9.81 1.99 -2.98
C ALA A 89 9.63 3.51 -3.06
N THR A 90 9.20 4.04 -4.21
CA THR A 90 8.96 5.48 -4.36
C THR A 90 7.76 5.97 -3.53
N ALA A 91 6.70 5.17 -3.39
CA ALA A 91 5.59 5.49 -2.49
C ALA A 91 6.03 5.46 -1.01
N VAL A 92 6.80 4.46 -0.61
CA VAL A 92 7.40 4.34 0.72
C VAL A 92 8.26 5.55 1.03
N GLU A 93 9.15 5.95 0.12
CA GLU A 93 9.99 7.13 0.30
C GLU A 93 9.17 8.41 0.45
N LYS A 94 8.12 8.59 -0.38
CA LYS A 94 7.24 9.75 -0.28
C LYS A 94 6.54 9.79 1.06
N ILE A 95 6.01 8.66 1.53
CA ILE A 95 5.35 8.55 2.84
C ILE A 95 6.36 8.80 3.97
N ARG A 96 7.56 8.24 3.88
CA ARG A 96 8.66 8.43 4.83
C ARG A 96 9.02 9.92 4.94
N LYS A 97 9.30 10.59 3.82
CA LYS A 97 9.63 12.02 3.78
C LYS A 97 8.47 12.88 4.30
N ALA A 98 7.24 12.55 3.93
CA ALA A 98 6.05 13.25 4.43
C ALA A 98 5.90 13.09 5.96
N ALA A 99 6.06 11.89 6.49
CA ALA A 99 6.00 11.59 7.91
C ALA A 99 7.07 12.33 8.71
N VAL A 100 8.34 12.23 8.31
CA VAL A 100 9.45 12.94 8.96
C VAL A 100 9.22 14.45 8.95
N SER A 101 8.81 15.01 7.80
CA SER A 101 8.52 16.45 7.71
C SER A 101 7.33 16.86 8.58
N GLY A 102 6.30 16.02 8.69
CA GLY A 102 5.12 16.25 9.51
C GLY A 102 5.44 16.22 11.00
N ILE A 103 6.23 15.23 11.43
CA ILE A 103 6.70 15.13 12.82
C ILE A 103 7.57 16.35 13.15
N LYS A 104 8.52 16.69 12.29
CA LYS A 104 9.41 17.85 12.48
C LYS A 104 8.63 19.17 12.61
N LYS A 105 7.55 19.35 11.83
CA LYS A 105 6.65 20.51 11.96
C LYS A 105 5.93 20.58 13.31
N GLN A 106 5.65 19.42 13.93
CA GLN A 106 5.04 19.36 15.26
C GLN A 106 6.06 19.54 16.40
N MET A 107 7.36 19.46 16.12
CA MET A 107 8.43 19.67 17.10
C MET A 107 8.69 21.16 17.34
N SER A 108 7.68 21.88 17.84
CA SER A 108 7.85 23.24 18.34
C SER A 108 8.34 23.23 19.79
N TRP A 109 9.07 24.28 20.18
CA TRP A 109 9.52 24.46 21.56
C TRP A 109 8.31 24.52 22.51
N LYS A 110 8.33 23.67 23.53
CA LYS A 110 7.37 23.66 24.65
C LYS A 110 8.14 23.60 25.96
N PRO A 111 7.60 24.12 27.09
CA PRO A 111 8.26 24.00 28.39
C PRO A 111 8.60 22.55 28.77
N SER A 112 7.72 21.61 28.41
CA SER A 112 7.90 20.16 28.59
C SER A 112 9.02 19.55 27.76
N CYS A 113 9.54 20.26 26.75
CA CYS A 113 10.74 19.83 26.01
C CYS A 113 11.98 19.83 26.90
N THR A 114 12.00 20.65 27.96
CA THR A 114 13.10 20.68 28.93
C THR A 114 13.26 19.34 29.64
N THR A 115 12.13 18.70 29.98
CA THR A 115 12.06 17.38 30.62
C THR A 115 11.93 16.22 29.62
N GLY A 116 11.95 16.49 28.32
CA GLY A 116 11.81 15.45 27.30
C GLY A 116 10.41 14.80 27.20
N THR A 117 9.36 15.45 27.71
CA THR A 117 8.00 14.85 27.80
C THR A 117 6.98 15.46 26.84
N ALA A 118 7.41 16.35 25.93
CA ALA A 118 6.50 16.95 24.96
C ALA A 118 5.97 15.87 24.01
N LYS A 119 4.66 15.81 23.80
CA LYS A 119 4.05 14.79 22.94
C LYS A 119 3.95 15.27 21.50
N TRP A 120 4.20 14.36 20.57
CA TRP A 120 3.93 14.54 19.14
C TRP A 120 3.02 13.43 18.65
N THR A 121 2.23 13.71 17.61
CA THR A 121 1.30 12.73 17.03
C THR A 121 1.11 13.04 15.55
N TYR A 122 1.61 12.17 14.69
CA TYR A 122 1.49 12.30 13.25
C TYR A 122 0.49 11.28 12.72
N ASP A 123 -0.49 11.76 11.97
CA ASP A 123 -1.47 10.93 11.26
C ASP A 123 -1.13 10.99 9.77
N GLY A 124 -1.03 9.82 9.13
CA GLY A 124 -0.72 9.66 7.71
C GLY A 124 -1.65 8.65 7.06
N VAL A 125 -1.83 8.78 5.75
CA VAL A 125 -2.68 7.88 4.94
C VAL A 125 -1.78 7.03 4.06
N CYS A 126 -1.97 5.71 4.11
CA CYS A 126 -1.34 4.72 3.25
C CYS A 126 -2.37 3.65 2.86
N ALA A 127 -3.07 3.89 1.75
CA ALA A 127 -4.18 3.06 1.27
C ALA A 127 -3.77 1.61 0.91
N ASP A 128 -2.48 1.35 0.68
CA ASP A 128 -1.98 0.03 0.29
C ASP A 128 -1.25 -0.64 1.48
N PRO A 129 -1.80 -1.73 2.04
CA PRO A 129 -1.19 -2.43 3.17
C PRO A 129 0.21 -2.97 2.87
N VAL A 130 0.48 -3.33 1.61
CA VAL A 130 1.78 -3.83 1.14
C VAL A 130 2.84 -2.72 1.16
N VAL A 131 2.45 -1.49 0.80
CA VAL A 131 3.36 -0.33 0.86
C VAL A 131 3.70 0.01 2.31
N PHE A 132 2.71 -0.07 3.20
CA PHE A 132 2.96 0.14 4.63
C PHE A 132 3.80 -0.99 5.24
N ALA A 133 3.58 -2.24 4.83
CA ALA A 133 4.43 -3.37 5.25
C ALA A 133 5.88 -3.14 4.82
N ALA A 134 6.12 -2.76 3.56
CA ALA A 134 7.44 -2.42 3.05
C ALA A 134 8.08 -1.23 3.79
N LEU A 135 7.30 -0.19 4.12
CA LEU A 135 7.76 0.95 4.92
C LEU A 135 8.25 0.52 6.31
N MET A 136 7.57 -0.46 6.91
CA MET A 136 7.88 -0.99 8.25
C MET A 136 8.88 -2.15 8.24
N GLY A 137 9.41 -2.52 7.07
CA GLY A 137 10.28 -3.69 6.92
C GLY A 137 9.59 -5.02 7.25
N LEU A 138 8.27 -5.09 7.08
CA LEU A 138 7.47 -6.30 7.28
C LEU A 138 7.26 -7.00 5.93
N ASP A 139 7.45 -8.32 5.92
CA ASP A 139 7.22 -9.17 4.73
C ASP A 139 5.73 -9.37 4.42
N ALA A 140 4.86 -9.12 5.40
CA ALA A 140 3.41 -9.28 5.29
C ALA A 140 2.65 -8.02 5.75
N PRO A 141 1.42 -7.80 5.24
CA PRO A 141 0.54 -6.75 5.73
C PRO A 141 0.42 -6.76 7.26
N PRO A 142 0.42 -5.58 7.93
CA PRO A 142 0.35 -5.54 9.38
C PRO A 142 -0.97 -6.14 9.88
N LYS A 143 -0.86 -7.27 10.60
CA LYS A 143 -2.02 -7.89 11.27
C LYS A 143 -2.33 -7.23 12.62
N TRP A 144 -1.44 -6.37 13.11
CA TRP A 144 -1.59 -5.69 14.40
C TRP A 144 -2.25 -4.32 14.20
N LYS A 145 -3.13 -3.96 15.15
CA LYS A 145 -3.74 -2.62 15.21
C LYS A 145 -2.75 -1.59 15.74
N GLN A 146 -1.88 -1.98 16.68
CA GLN A 146 -0.89 -1.10 17.30
C GLN A 146 0.37 -1.90 17.68
N LYS A 147 1.55 -1.35 17.40
CA LYS A 147 2.85 -1.92 17.77
C LYS A 147 3.79 -0.82 18.26
N LYS A 148 4.57 -1.15 19.28
CA LYS A 148 5.66 -0.29 19.76
C LYS A 148 6.92 -0.65 18.99
N PHE A 149 7.61 0.37 18.50
CA PHE A 149 8.93 0.27 17.90
C PHE A 149 9.91 1.03 18.78
N SER A 150 11.12 0.52 18.94
CA SER A 150 12.18 1.29 19.59
C SER A 150 12.53 2.52 18.75
N VAL A 151 13.12 3.55 19.37
CA VAL A 151 13.59 4.72 18.61
C VAL A 151 14.64 4.34 17.58
N ASP A 152 15.50 3.37 17.88
CA ASP A 152 16.53 2.92 16.96
C ASP A 152 15.92 2.25 15.73
N GLU A 153 14.94 1.36 15.91
CA GLU A 153 14.18 0.77 14.80
C GLU A 153 13.43 1.86 14.01
N PHE A 154 12.80 2.81 14.68
CA PHE A 154 12.10 3.90 14.02
C PHE A 154 13.05 4.77 13.20
N THR A 155 14.23 5.06 13.72
CA THR A 155 15.27 5.86 13.04
C THR A 155 15.86 5.09 11.86
N ASN A 156 16.04 3.77 11.98
CA ASN A 156 16.45 2.93 10.85
C ASN A 156 15.39 2.89 9.73
N LEU A 157 14.11 2.87 10.10
CA LEU A 157 13.00 2.77 9.15
C LEU A 157 12.57 4.11 8.54
N PHE A 158 12.67 5.23 9.28
CA PHE A 158 12.19 6.54 8.83
C PHE A 158 13.32 7.55 8.57
N GLY A 159 14.51 7.30 9.12
CA GLY A 159 15.60 8.25 9.18
C GLY A 159 15.59 9.09 10.45
N GLU A 160 16.60 9.94 10.57
CA GLU A 160 16.77 10.81 11.73
C GLU A 160 15.74 11.95 11.74
N VAL A 161 15.05 12.12 12.88
CA VAL A 161 14.04 13.17 13.07
C VAL A 161 14.53 14.18 14.09
N GLU A 162 15.18 15.24 13.59
CA GLU A 162 15.61 16.38 14.41
C GLU A 162 14.76 17.64 14.14
N GLY A 163 14.27 18.27 15.21
CA GLY A 163 13.69 19.61 15.20
C GLY A 163 14.74 20.67 15.54
N SER A 164 14.79 21.79 14.80
CA SER A 164 15.69 22.91 15.12
C SER A 164 14.92 24.04 15.75
N VAL A 165 15.39 24.55 16.89
CA VAL A 165 14.86 25.72 17.58
C VAL A 165 15.97 26.73 17.83
N ARG A 166 15.61 27.98 18.16
CA ARG A 166 16.51 29.15 18.16
C ARG A 166 17.85 28.96 18.89
N TYR A 167 17.90 28.12 19.92
CA TYR A 167 19.09 27.89 20.74
C TYR A 167 19.33 26.41 21.05
N ASP A 168 18.63 25.49 20.39
CA ASP A 168 18.74 24.07 20.70
C ASP A 168 18.24 23.18 19.56
N LYS A 169 18.51 21.88 19.66
CA LYS A 169 17.92 20.84 18.83
C LYS A 169 16.99 19.96 19.66
N LEU A 170 15.90 19.53 19.03
CA LEU A 170 14.90 18.68 19.62
C LEU A 170 14.99 17.29 19.00
N TYR A 171 14.97 16.29 19.86
CA TYR A 171 15.10 14.87 19.55
C TYR A 171 13.88 14.11 20.02
N ILE A 172 13.64 12.94 19.43
CA ILE A 172 12.70 11.97 19.99
C ILE A 172 13.35 11.41 21.27
N THR A 173 12.65 11.56 22.40
CA THR A 173 13.14 11.20 23.74
C THR A 173 12.42 9.99 24.32
N SER A 174 11.30 9.56 23.73
CA SER A 174 10.58 8.36 24.13
C SER A 174 11.44 7.13 23.90
N LYS A 175 11.44 6.13 24.79
CA LYS A 175 12.10 4.82 24.52
C LYS A 175 11.46 4.07 23.36
N ASP A 176 10.12 4.13 23.31
CA ASP A 176 9.31 3.47 22.30
C ASP A 176 8.43 4.49 21.55
N VAL A 177 8.39 4.39 20.23
CA VAL A 177 7.43 5.07 19.36
C VAL A 177 6.24 4.14 19.13
N ASN A 178 5.03 4.67 19.29
CA ASN A 178 3.81 3.92 19.13
C ASN A 178 3.26 4.11 17.72
N VAL A 179 3.19 3.01 16.96
CA VAL A 179 2.71 2.94 15.58
C VAL A 179 1.37 2.22 15.59
N ARG A 180 0.32 2.90 15.14
CA ARG A 180 -1.02 2.34 14.96
C ARG A 180 -1.33 2.29 13.47
N TYR A 181 -1.86 1.18 12.99
CA TYR A 181 -2.31 1.01 11.60
C TYR A 181 -3.77 0.55 11.59
N SER A 182 -4.58 1.15 10.74
CA SER A 182 -6.00 0.84 10.57
C SER A 182 -6.40 1.06 9.13
N ASP A 183 -6.58 -0.03 8.39
CA ASP A 183 -7.24 -0.09 7.07
C ASP A 183 -6.99 1.12 6.15
N GLY A 184 -5.72 1.42 5.88
CA GLY A 184 -5.34 2.53 5.01
C GLY A 184 -4.84 3.79 5.72
N GLU A 185 -4.93 3.87 7.04
CA GLU A 185 -4.44 5.01 7.84
C GLU A 185 -3.44 4.54 8.90
N PHE A 186 -2.42 5.37 9.17
CA PHE A 186 -1.45 5.11 10.22
C PHE A 186 -1.25 6.32 11.11
N LYS A 187 -1.02 6.06 12.40
CA LYS A 187 -0.78 7.06 13.42
C LYS A 187 0.50 6.73 14.17
N LEU A 188 1.41 7.70 14.20
CA LEU A 188 2.67 7.66 14.92
C LEU A 188 2.55 8.58 16.13
N SER A 189 3.01 8.13 17.28
CA SER A 189 3.01 8.96 18.49
C SER A 189 4.21 8.65 19.37
N GLY A 190 4.69 9.68 20.05
CA GLY A 190 5.86 9.58 20.93
C GLY A 190 6.07 10.86 21.71
N THR A 191 7.25 10.95 22.35
CA THR A 191 7.68 12.17 23.03
C THR A 191 8.95 12.73 22.43
N TYR A 192 9.12 14.04 22.56
CA TYR A 192 10.27 14.79 22.09
C TYR A 192 10.72 15.85 23.11
N GLY A 193 11.96 16.29 22.98
CA GLY A 193 12.51 17.37 23.78
C GLY A 193 14.00 17.56 23.54
N LYS A 194 14.65 18.27 24.45
CA LYS A 194 16.11 18.37 24.45
C LYS A 194 16.72 16.99 24.72
N TYR A 195 17.92 16.76 24.19
CA TYR A 195 18.69 15.60 24.58
C TYR A 195 18.92 15.63 26.10
N GLN A 196 18.39 14.62 26.79
CA GLN A 196 18.70 14.40 28.19
C GLN A 196 19.58 13.15 28.27
N PRO A 197 20.75 13.21 28.92
CA PRO A 197 21.49 12.00 29.24
C PRO A 197 20.59 11.10 30.08
N SER A 198 20.56 9.81 29.75
CA SER A 198 19.70 8.85 30.43
C SER A 198 19.96 8.92 31.94
N ARG A 199 18.90 8.96 32.76
CA ARG A 199 18.99 9.04 34.22
C ARG A 199 19.48 7.71 34.85
N THR A 200 20.10 6.84 34.06
CA THR A 200 20.54 5.49 34.41
C THR A 200 22.05 5.40 34.71
N ASP A 201 22.79 6.49 34.52
CA ASP A 201 24.24 6.58 34.79
C ASP A 201 24.58 7.47 36.00
N TYR A 202 23.79 7.39 37.08
CA TYR A 202 24.13 7.97 38.39
C TYR A 202 23.84 6.99 39.51
#